data_AF-A0AA38G5M2-F1
#
_entry.id   AF-A0AA38G5M2-F1
#
_cell.length_a   1.000
_cell.length_b   1.000
_cell.length_c   1.000
_cell.angle_alpha   90.00
_cell.angle_beta   90.00
_cell.angle_gamma   90.00
#
_symmetry.space_group_name_H-M   'P 1'
#
loop_
_entity.id
_entity.type
_entity.pdbx_description
1 polymer ?
#
loop_
_entity_poly.entity_id
_entity_poly.type
_entity_poly.pdbx_seq_one_letter_code
_entity_poly.pdbx_strand_id
1 'polypeptide(L)' 'VASTVEAVLISHPDTNHLGALPYAMKRLGLSAPVYSTEPVYRLGLLTMYDHYLSRK' A
#
# COMPACT_ATOMS: atom_id res chain seq x y z
N VAL A 1 -18.00 0.00 -1.38
CA VAL A 1 -16.95 -0.23 -2.39
C VAL A 1 -15.77 -0.99 -1.80
N ALA A 2 -15.15 -0.57 -0.70
CA ALA A 2 -14.04 -1.34 -0.11
C ALA A 2 -14.41 -2.79 0.26
N SER A 3 -15.65 -3.04 0.68
CA SER A 3 -16.20 -4.37 0.98
C SER A 3 -16.41 -5.27 -0.24
N THR A 4 -16.38 -4.73 -1.45
CA THR A 4 -16.55 -5.50 -2.70
C THR A 4 -15.22 -5.77 -3.41
N VAL A 5 -14.10 -5.33 -2.84
CA VAL A 5 -12.76 -5.58 -3.39
C VAL A 5 -12.26 -6.91 -2.86
N GLU A 6 -11.90 -7.82 -3.76
CA GLU A 6 -11.42 -9.17 -3.41
C GLU A 6 -9.90 -9.31 -3.48
N ALA A 7 -9.21 -8.45 -4.22
CA ALA A 7 -7.75 -8.43 -4.30
C ALA A 7 -7.24 -7.02 -4.64
N VAL A 8 -6.03 -6.71 -4.17
CA VAL A 8 -5.31 -5.47 -4.49
C VAL A 8 -4.00 -5.85 -5.17
N LEU A 9 -3.70 -5.27 -6.33
CA LEU A 9 -2.45 -5.47 -7.04
C LEU A 9 -1.63 -4.19 -7.02
N ILE A 10 -0.37 -4.28 -6.58
CA ILE A 10 0.56 -3.14 -6.56
C ILE A 10 1.61 -3.34 -7.65
N SER A 11 1.72 -2.35 -8.54
CA SER A 11 2.64 -2.36 -9.68
C SER A 11 4.02 -1.80 -9.36
N HIS A 12 4.10 -0.71 -8.60
CA HIS A 12 5.35 0.02 -8.34
C HIS A 12 5.52 0.39 -6.86
N PRO A 13 6.77 0.52 -6.37
CA PRO A 13 7.06 0.79 -4.96
C PRO A 13 7.03 2.28 -4.58
N ASP A 14 6.34 3.14 -5.33
CA ASP A 14 6.27 4.58 -5.01
C ASP A 14 4.99 4.98 -4.25
N THR A 15 5.03 6.16 -3.64
CA THR A 15 3.92 6.71 -2.85
C THR A 15 2.66 6.98 -3.67
N ASN A 16 2.74 7.19 -4.98
CA ASN A 16 1.54 7.36 -5.81
C ASN A 16 0.78 6.03 -5.97
N HIS A 17 1.50 4.91 -5.98
CA HIS A 17 0.90 3.59 -6.18
C HIS A 17 0.51 2.86 -4.88
N LEU A 18 1.28 2.99 -3.80
CA LEU A 18 0.96 2.33 -2.52
C LEU A 18 0.70 3.26 -1.33
N GLY A 19 0.82 4.58 -1.50
CA GLY A 19 0.66 5.55 -0.42
C GLY A 19 -0.72 5.56 0.25
N ALA A 20 -1.77 5.30 -0.53
CA ALA A 20 -3.14 5.25 -0.02
C ALA A 20 -3.48 3.92 0.67
N LEU A 21 -2.64 2.88 0.54
CA LEU A 21 -2.95 1.54 1.03
C LEU A 21 -3.16 1.48 2.55
N PRO A 22 -2.29 2.06 3.41
CA PRO A 22 -2.51 2.03 4.86
C PRO A 22 -3.78 2.79 5.28
N TYR A 23 -4.11 3.87 4.54
CA TYR A 23 -5.33 4.63 4.76
C TYR A 23 -6.58 3.80 4.40
N ALA A 24 -6.56 3.13 3.25
CA ALA A 24 -7.66 2.29 2.80
C ALA A 24 -7.91 1.11 3.75
N MET A 25 -6.85 0.47 4.25
CA MET A 25 -6.99 -0.63 5.22
C MET A 25 -7.55 -0.14 6.56
N LYS A 26 -7.00 0.95 7.12
CA LYS A 26 -7.39 1.39 8.47
C LYS A 26 -8.70 2.19 8.52
N ARG A 27 -8.96 3.05 7.54
CA ARG A 27 -10.12 3.97 7.54
C ARG A 27 -11.26 3.52 6.64
N LEU A 28 -10.97 2.84 5.53
CA LEU A 28 -11.99 2.42 4.57
C LEU A 28 -12.40 0.95 4.73
N GLY A 29 -11.76 0.20 5.63
CA GLY A 29 -12.10 -1.19 5.93
C GLY A 29 -11.70 -2.17 4.82
N LEU A 30 -10.68 -1.86 4.03
CA LEU A 30 -10.15 -2.78 3.01
C LEU A 30 -9.45 -3.97 3.69
N SER A 31 -9.97 -5.18 3.48
CA SER A 31 -9.46 -6.45 4.05
C SER A 31 -8.98 -7.46 2.99
N ALA A 32 -8.94 -7.07 1.73
CA ALA A 32 -8.53 -7.93 0.62
C ALA A 32 -7.03 -8.28 0.67
N PRO A 33 -6.63 -9.48 0.21
CA PRO A 33 -5.23 -9.82 -0.01
C PRO A 33 -4.55 -8.85 -0.99
N VAL A 34 -3.33 -8.46 -0.65
CA VAL A 34 -2.49 -7.57 -1.46
C VAL A 34 -1.40 -8.40 -2.15
N TYR A 35 -1.33 -8.29 -3.47
CA TYR A 35 -0.36 -8.98 -4.31
C TYR A 35 0.62 -7.98 -4.92
N SER A 36 1.89 -8.37 -4.92
CA SER A 36 2.96 -7.65 -5.59
C SER A 36 4.15 -8.59 -5.80
N THR A 37 5.09 -8.19 -6.65
CA THR A 37 6.37 -8.90 -6.76
C THR A 37 7.28 -8.59 -5.56
N GLU A 38 8.18 -9.52 -5.23
CA GLU A 38 9.16 -9.36 -4.15
C GLU A 38 9.89 -8.00 -4.10
N PRO A 39 10.46 -7.46 -5.20
CA PRO A 39 11.14 -6.17 -5.16
C PRO A 39 10.19 -5.02 -4.82
N VAL A 40 8.94 -5.04 -5.32
CA VAL A 40 7.93 -4.01 -5.03
C VAL A 40 7.54 -4.03 -3.56
N TYR A 41 7.37 -5.23 -2.98
CA TYR A 41 7.08 -5.37 -1.56
C TYR A 41 8.20 -4.81 -0.68
N ARG A 42 9.46 -5.23 -0.92
CA ARG A 42 10.61 -4.79 -0.12
C ARG A 42 10.88 -3.29 -0.24
N LEU A 43 10.88 -2.76 -1.48
CA LEU A 43 11.12 -1.34 -1.71
C LEU A 43 9.95 -0.49 -1.21
N GLY A 44 8.71 -0.94 -1.40
CA GLY A 44 7.52 -0.22 -0.93
C GLY A 44 7.51 -0.02 0.58
N LEU A 45 7.98 -1.01 1.37
CA LEU A 45 8.16 -0.84 2.81
C LEU A 45 9.16 0.27 3.12
N LEU A 46 10.35 0.25 2.49
CA LEU A 46 11.39 1.27 2.68
C LEU A 46 10.88 2.66 2.30
N THR A 47 10.22 2.80 1.13
CA THR A 47 9.69 4.07 0.64
C THR A 47 8.61 4.64 1.56
N MET A 48 7.74 3.80 2.11
CA MET A 48 6.70 4.26 3.05
C MET A 48 7.27 4.66 4.41
N TYR A 49 8.28 3.94 4.89
CA TYR A 49 9.00 4.31 6.11
C TYR A 49 9.71 5.66 5.94
N ASP A 50 10.45 5.84 4.85
CA ASP A 50 11.14 7.09 4.54
C ASP A 50 10.13 8.25 4.43
N HIS A 51 9.09 8.09 3.60
CA HIS A 51 8.06 9.12 3.42
C HIS A 51 7.35 9.53 4.70
N TYR A 52 7.10 8.59 5.62
CA TYR A 52 6.51 8.91 6.93
C TYR A 52 7.49 9.69 7.82
N LEU A 53 8.76 9.29 7.87
CA LEU A 53 9.78 9.94 8.69
C LEU A 53 10.19 11.31 8.15
N SER A 54 10.26 11.52 6.83
CA SER A 54 10.58 12.83 6.24
C SER A 54 9.50 13.88 6.46
N ARG A 55 8.28 13.47 6.84
CA ARG A 55 7.15 14.37 7.13
C ARG A 55 6.97 14.66 8.62
N LYS A 56 7.83 14.10 9.47
CA LYS A 56 7.94 14.41 10.89
C LYS A 56 8.83 15.63 11.10
#